data_AF-A0A382B2K7-F1
#
_entry.id   AF-A0A382B2K7-F1
#
_cell.length_a   1.000
_cell.length_b   1.000
_cell.length_c   1.000
_cell.angle_alpha   90.00
_cell.angle_beta   90.00
_cell.angle_gamma   90.00
#
_symmetry.space_group_name_H-M   'P 1'
#
loop_
_entity.id
_entity.type
_entity.pdbx_description
1 polymer ?
#
loop_
_entity_poly.entity_id
_entity_poly.type
_entity_poly.pdbx_seq_one_letter_code
_entity_poly.pdbx_strand_id
1 'polypeptide(L)'
;VDIEGNPKPQPACSTPSSAGMKVHTKNEKAKTAQKAVMEFLLINHPLDCPICDQGGECELQDVAMEYGSDISRFTEGKRIVDDKGIGALIQTDMTRCIHCTRCVRFGAEVAGIVEMGATGRGEDLKIEPFLSEGIQSELSGNMIDVCPVGALTSKPFRYEVRSWQMNSIQTIARHDLVGSNIFTQTHKSKV
;
A
#
# COMPACT_ATOMS: atom_id res chain seq x y z
N VAL A 1 2.79 16.76 -9.54
CA VAL A 1 2.35 18.18 -9.54
C VAL A 1 2.96 18.90 -10.72
N ASP A 2 2.37 20.00 -11.17
CA ASP A 2 2.97 20.82 -12.23
C ASP A 2 3.71 22.01 -11.60
N ILE A 3 4.92 22.28 -12.09
CA ILE A 3 5.77 23.38 -11.61
C ILE A 3 5.98 24.31 -12.79
N GLU A 4 5.69 25.60 -12.59
CA GLU A 4 5.84 26.61 -13.64
C GLU A 4 7.27 26.61 -14.19
N GLY A 5 7.40 26.63 -15.52
CA GLY A 5 8.70 26.56 -16.22
C GLY A 5 9.21 25.14 -16.50
N ASN A 6 8.69 24.11 -15.83
CA ASN A 6 9.11 22.73 -16.10
C ASN A 6 8.31 22.08 -17.25
N PRO A 7 8.97 21.38 -18.19
CA PRO A 7 8.28 20.79 -19.34
C PRO A 7 7.35 19.64 -18.95
N LYS A 8 7.67 18.91 -17.87
CA LYS A 8 6.92 17.74 -17.41
C LYS A 8 6.47 17.90 -15.95
N PRO A 9 5.33 17.30 -15.55
CA PRO A 9 4.95 17.17 -14.14
C PRO A 9 6.07 16.52 -13.34
N GLN A 10 6.26 17.00 -12.11
CA GLN A 10 7.29 16.51 -11.20
C GLN A 10 6.68 15.73 -10.02
N PRO A 11 7.38 14.71 -9.49
CA PRO A 11 6.97 14.01 -8.29
C PRO A 11 7.11 14.93 -7.07
N ALA A 12 5.99 15.24 -6.41
CA ALA A 12 5.99 16.18 -5.28
C ALA A 12 6.78 15.68 -4.06
N CYS A 13 6.80 14.36 -3.83
CA CYS A 13 7.42 13.76 -2.66
C CYS A 13 8.96 13.80 -2.67
N SER A 14 9.59 13.97 -3.83
CA SER A 14 11.06 13.95 -3.97
C SER A 14 11.64 15.22 -4.60
N THR A 15 10.81 16.14 -5.10
CA THR A 15 11.29 17.40 -5.69
C THR A 15 11.53 18.43 -4.59
N PRO A 16 12.78 18.90 -4.37
CA PRO A 16 13.06 19.95 -3.39
C PRO A 16 12.39 21.27 -3.76
N SER A 17 11.89 22.00 -2.76
CA SER A 17 11.34 23.33 -2.99
C SER A 17 12.45 24.36 -3.20
N SER A 18 12.22 25.34 -4.07
CA SER A 18 13.14 26.43 -4.34
C SER A 18 12.44 27.79 -4.22
N ALA A 19 13.19 28.84 -3.93
CA ALA A 19 12.65 30.20 -3.85
C ALA A 19 11.97 30.59 -5.18
N GLY A 20 10.77 31.15 -5.09
CA GLY A 20 9.98 31.54 -6.26
C GLY A 20 9.33 30.38 -7.02
N MET A 21 9.44 29.13 -6.54
CA MET A 21 8.76 27.98 -7.14
C MET A 21 7.24 28.15 -7.03
N LYS A 22 6.55 28.10 -8.17
CA LYS A 22 5.09 28.10 -8.25
C LYS A 22 4.60 26.71 -8.61
N VAL A 23 3.81 26.13 -7.72
CA VAL A 23 3.29 24.77 -7.84
C VAL A 23 1.80 24.81 -8.13
N HIS A 24 1.40 24.20 -9.23
CA HIS A 24 0.01 23.98 -9.60
C HIS A 24 -0.36 22.52 -9.34
N THR A 25 -1.32 22.31 -8.45
CA THR A 25 -1.78 20.96 -8.07
C THR A 25 -3.06 20.54 -8.80
N LYS A 26 -3.86 21.51 -9.28
CA LYS A 26 -5.20 21.26 -9.83
C LYS A 26 -5.36 21.64 -11.31
N ASN A 27 -4.28 22.03 -11.98
CA ASN A 27 -4.35 22.33 -13.41
C ASN A 27 -4.48 21.04 -14.24
N GLU A 28 -4.87 21.17 -15.50
CA GLU A 28 -5.12 20.02 -16.38
C GLU A 28 -3.87 19.13 -16.51
N LYS A 29 -2.68 19.72 -16.65
CA LYS A 29 -1.42 18.97 -16.76
C LYS A 29 -1.15 18.09 -15.53
N ALA A 30 -1.40 18.59 -14.32
CA ALA A 30 -1.27 17.79 -13.10
C ALA A 30 -2.32 16.67 -13.01
N LYS A 31 -3.59 16.99 -13.31
CA LYS A 31 -4.68 16.01 -13.28
C LYS A 31 -4.51 14.90 -14.31
N THR A 32 -4.10 15.22 -15.54
CA THR A 32 -3.82 14.23 -16.58
C THR A 32 -2.71 13.28 -16.15
N ALA A 33 -1.67 13.78 -15.50
CA ALA A 33 -0.59 12.94 -14.98
C ALA A 33 -1.06 12.00 -13.86
N GLN A 34 -1.89 12.49 -12.93
CA GLN A 34 -2.47 11.66 -11.87
C GLN A 34 -3.35 10.54 -12.45
N LYS A 35 -4.24 10.87 -13.39
CA LYS A 35 -5.08 9.89 -14.09
C LYS A 35 -4.27 8.84 -14.83
N ALA A 36 -3.22 9.25 -15.54
CA ALA A 36 -2.34 8.33 -16.26
C ALA A 36 -1.62 7.36 -15.32
N VAL A 37 -1.06 7.85 -14.21
CA VAL A 37 -0.42 6.98 -13.20
C VAL A 37 -1.44 6.01 -12.61
N MET A 38 -2.63 6.49 -12.26
CA MET A 38 -3.67 5.62 -11.71
C MET A 38 -4.07 4.51 -12.68
N GLU A 39 -4.19 4.84 -13.97
CA GLU A 39 -4.45 3.84 -15.00
C GLU A 39 -3.34 2.77 -15.02
N PHE A 40 -2.07 3.16 -15.02
CA PHE A 40 -0.96 2.19 -14.97
C PHE A 40 -0.96 1.31 -13.71
N LEU A 41 -1.33 1.87 -12.55
CA LEU A 41 -1.45 1.08 -11.32
C LEU A 41 -2.58 0.04 -11.43
N LEU A 42 -3.69 0.39 -12.09
CA LEU A 42 -4.87 -0.47 -12.20
C LEU A 42 -4.84 -1.43 -13.40
N ILE A 43 -3.96 -1.24 -14.38
CA ILE A 43 -3.80 -2.14 -15.55
C ILE A 43 -3.62 -3.58 -15.10
N ASN A 44 -2.68 -3.82 -14.19
CA ASN A 44 -2.34 -5.15 -13.72
C ASN A 44 -2.84 -5.46 -12.29
N HIS A 45 -3.54 -4.52 -11.64
CA HIS A 45 -4.18 -4.78 -10.36
C HIS A 45 -5.42 -5.68 -10.54
N PRO A 46 -5.63 -6.71 -9.70
CA PRO A 46 -6.74 -7.64 -9.84
C PRO A 46 -8.06 -7.00 -9.39
N LEU A 47 -9.18 -7.55 -9.86
CA LEU A 47 -10.54 -7.11 -9.51
C LEU A 47 -11.02 -7.76 -8.20
N ASP A 48 -10.15 -7.69 -7.18
CA ASP A 48 -10.32 -8.42 -5.92
C ASP A 48 -11.01 -7.58 -4.83
N CYS A 49 -11.36 -6.33 -5.08
CA CYS A 49 -11.88 -5.41 -4.05
C CYS A 49 -12.99 -6.02 -3.15
N PRO A 50 -13.95 -6.83 -3.67
CA PRO A 50 -14.97 -7.44 -2.81
C PRO A 50 -14.44 -8.47 -1.80
N ILE A 51 -13.40 -9.21 -2.19
CA ILE A 51 -12.78 -10.25 -1.36
C ILE A 51 -11.58 -9.72 -0.56
N CYS A 52 -10.97 -8.62 -1.01
CA CYS A 52 -9.84 -7.97 -0.37
C CYS A 52 -10.19 -7.52 1.04
N ASP A 53 -9.32 -7.83 2.00
CA ASP A 53 -9.55 -7.49 3.41
C ASP A 53 -9.50 -5.99 3.68
N GLN A 54 -8.53 -5.32 3.05
CA GLN A 54 -8.42 -3.85 3.05
C GLN A 54 -9.46 -3.14 2.17
N GLY A 55 -10.40 -3.86 1.57
CA GLY A 55 -11.50 -3.22 0.84
C GLY A 55 -12.25 -2.26 1.77
N GLY A 56 -12.38 -0.99 1.37
CA GLY A 56 -12.99 0.08 2.19
C GLY A 56 -12.04 0.89 3.07
N GLU A 57 -10.78 0.46 3.23
CA GLU A 57 -9.70 1.24 3.87
C GLU A 57 -8.43 1.32 3.01
N CYS A 58 -8.55 0.94 1.74
CA CYS A 58 -7.44 0.86 0.80
C CYS A 58 -7.10 2.25 0.24
N GLU A 59 -5.87 2.73 0.49
CA GLU A 59 -5.38 4.01 -0.05
C GLU A 59 -5.49 4.06 -1.58
N LEU A 60 -5.19 2.95 -2.28
CA LEU A 60 -5.35 2.90 -3.74
C LEU A 60 -6.80 3.09 -4.18
N GLN A 61 -7.76 2.53 -3.44
CA GLN A 61 -9.18 2.68 -3.75
C GLN A 61 -9.61 4.15 -3.61
N ASP A 62 -9.24 4.79 -2.51
CA ASP A 62 -9.61 6.18 -2.24
C ASP A 62 -8.98 7.15 -3.26
N VAL A 63 -7.69 6.97 -3.55
CA VAL A 63 -6.98 7.78 -4.54
C VAL A 63 -7.50 7.52 -5.96
N ALA A 64 -7.91 6.29 -6.29
CA ALA A 64 -8.55 5.98 -7.57
C ALA A 64 -9.92 6.65 -7.70
N MET A 65 -10.70 6.71 -6.62
CA MET A 65 -11.99 7.41 -6.62
C MET A 65 -11.84 8.92 -6.79
N GLU A 66 -10.79 9.53 -6.22
CA GLU A 66 -10.58 10.98 -6.29
C GLU A 66 -9.87 11.42 -7.58
N TYR A 67 -8.87 10.68 -8.03
CA TYR A 67 -7.96 11.09 -9.12
C TYR A 67 -7.94 10.15 -10.32
N GLY A 68 -8.61 9.01 -10.26
CA GLY A 68 -8.66 8.02 -11.33
C GLY A 68 -9.62 8.38 -12.46
N SER A 69 -9.55 7.60 -13.53
CA SER A 69 -10.59 7.57 -14.56
C SER A 69 -11.63 6.52 -14.20
N ASP A 70 -12.86 6.79 -14.60
CA ASP A 70 -14.06 5.99 -14.37
C ASP A 70 -14.13 4.72 -15.25
N ILE A 71 -13.36 4.67 -16.35
CA ILE A 71 -13.36 3.55 -17.29
C ILE A 71 -11.92 3.07 -17.54
N SER A 72 -11.71 1.76 -17.43
CA SER A 72 -10.45 1.11 -17.86
C SER A 72 -10.46 0.92 -19.38
N ARG A 73 -9.35 1.24 -20.03
CA ARG A 73 -9.12 0.95 -21.46
C ARG A 73 -8.40 -0.40 -21.67
N PHE A 74 -7.85 -0.97 -20.60
CA PHE A 74 -7.10 -2.22 -20.66
C PHE A 74 -8.05 -3.42 -20.60
N THR A 75 -7.99 -4.26 -21.64
CA THR A 75 -8.86 -5.43 -21.83
C THR A 75 -8.07 -6.74 -21.98
N GLU A 76 -6.74 -6.69 -21.91
CA GLU A 76 -5.88 -7.85 -22.03
C GLU A 76 -5.80 -8.65 -20.71
N GLY A 77 -5.14 -9.81 -20.76
CA GLY A 77 -4.89 -10.63 -19.58
C GLY A 77 -4.02 -9.90 -18.57
N LYS A 78 -4.48 -9.83 -17.32
CA LYS A 78 -3.71 -9.28 -16.20
C LYS A 78 -2.67 -10.29 -15.73
N ARG A 79 -1.51 -9.81 -15.31
CA ARG A 79 -0.50 -10.67 -14.67
C ARG A 79 -1.02 -11.26 -13.36
N ILE A 80 -0.51 -12.45 -13.02
CA ILE A 80 -0.83 -13.14 -11.77
C ILE A 80 0.50 -13.51 -11.11
N VAL A 81 0.59 -13.30 -9.80
CA VAL A 81 1.79 -13.61 -9.02
C VAL A 81 1.44 -14.66 -7.99
N ASP A 82 2.19 -15.76 -7.98
CA ASP A 82 2.04 -16.82 -6.98
C ASP A 82 2.36 -16.28 -5.58
N ASP A 83 1.50 -16.64 -4.62
CA ASP A 83 1.74 -16.35 -3.22
C ASP A 83 2.63 -17.43 -2.60
N LYS A 84 3.76 -17.02 -2.04
CA LYS A 84 4.72 -17.93 -1.38
C LYS A 84 4.60 -17.97 0.14
N GLY A 85 3.79 -17.10 0.74
CA GLY A 85 3.66 -16.98 2.19
C GLY A 85 4.96 -16.51 2.87
N ILE A 86 4.85 -15.60 3.84
CA ILE A 86 6.03 -14.92 4.41
C ILE A 86 6.15 -14.99 5.94
N GLY A 87 5.27 -15.74 6.60
CA GLY A 87 5.25 -15.87 8.06
C GLY A 87 3.87 -16.18 8.61
N ALA A 88 3.72 -16.22 9.94
CA ALA A 88 2.45 -16.54 10.60
C ALA A 88 1.50 -15.33 10.73
N LEU A 89 2.04 -14.10 10.78
CA LEU A 89 1.26 -12.88 11.05
C LEU A 89 0.75 -12.20 9.78
N ILE A 90 1.54 -12.22 8.70
CA ILE A 90 1.23 -11.48 7.47
C ILE A 90 0.75 -12.45 6.39
N GLN A 91 -0.39 -12.14 5.82
CA GLN A 91 -0.91 -12.77 4.62
C GLN A 91 -0.47 -11.98 3.41
N THR A 92 0.02 -12.69 2.42
CA THR A 92 0.44 -12.14 1.15
C THR A 92 -0.61 -12.44 0.08
N ASP A 93 -0.95 -11.44 -0.72
CA ASP A 93 -1.75 -11.58 -1.93
C ASP A 93 -1.05 -10.74 -3.01
N MET A 94 0.11 -11.22 -3.50
CA MET A 94 1.08 -10.38 -4.23
C MET A 94 0.62 -9.91 -5.61
N THR A 95 -0.41 -10.52 -6.19
CA THR A 95 -1.08 -9.99 -7.39
C THR A 95 -1.63 -8.58 -7.15
N ARG A 96 -2.03 -8.24 -5.91
CA ARG A 96 -2.50 -6.88 -5.55
C ARG A 96 -1.37 -5.87 -5.37
N CYS A 97 -0.11 -6.31 -5.29
CA CYS A 97 1.02 -5.42 -5.05
C CYS A 97 1.27 -4.49 -6.25
N ILE A 98 1.37 -3.19 -5.95
CA ILE A 98 1.68 -2.14 -6.93
C ILE A 98 3.17 -1.76 -6.98
N HIS A 99 4.03 -2.56 -6.35
CA HIS A 99 5.49 -2.34 -6.30
C HIS A 99 5.93 -0.95 -5.79
N CYS A 100 5.20 -0.37 -4.84
CA CYS A 100 5.56 0.92 -4.23
C CYS A 100 6.81 0.85 -3.32
N THR A 101 7.33 -0.34 -3.06
CA THR A 101 8.50 -0.66 -2.21
C THR A 101 8.46 -0.09 -0.79
N ARG A 102 7.29 0.33 -0.28
CA ARG A 102 7.15 0.85 1.09
C ARG A 102 7.50 -0.22 2.14
N CYS A 103 7.04 -1.46 1.98
CA CYS A 103 7.35 -2.57 2.88
C CYS A 103 8.84 -2.95 2.89
N VAL A 104 9.50 -2.96 1.72
CA VAL A 104 10.94 -3.24 1.60
C VAL A 104 11.75 -2.18 2.33
N ARG A 105 11.42 -0.89 2.14
CA ARG A 105 12.07 0.22 2.86
C ARG A 105 11.80 0.17 4.36
N PHE A 106 10.56 -0.14 4.77
CA PHE A 106 10.24 -0.28 6.19
C PHE A 106 11.11 -1.35 6.88
N GLY A 107 11.28 -2.52 6.24
CA GLY A 107 12.16 -3.57 6.76
C GLY A 107 13.60 -3.07 6.91
N ALA A 108 14.16 -2.48 5.86
CA ALA A 108 15.54 -2.03 5.84
C ALA A 108 15.83 -0.84 6.78
N GLU A 109 14.94 0.15 6.84
CA GLU A 109 15.18 1.43 7.50
C GLU A 109 14.63 1.50 8.92
N VAL A 110 13.48 0.86 9.20
CA VAL A 110 12.79 0.95 10.50
C VAL A 110 12.98 -0.32 11.32
N ALA A 111 12.68 -1.48 10.75
CA ALA A 111 12.88 -2.76 11.43
C ALA A 111 14.38 -3.12 11.53
N GLY A 112 15.22 -2.53 10.68
CA GLY A 112 16.67 -2.75 10.65
C GLY A 112 17.07 -4.12 10.08
N ILE A 113 16.13 -4.87 9.51
CA ILE A 113 16.36 -6.20 8.93
C ILE A 113 15.83 -6.23 7.49
N VAL A 114 16.71 -6.55 6.54
CA VAL A 114 16.37 -6.65 5.13
C VAL A 114 15.78 -8.03 4.83
N GLU A 115 14.50 -8.19 5.15
CA GLU A 115 13.80 -9.50 5.01
C GLU A 115 13.07 -9.61 3.67
N MET A 116 12.58 -8.48 3.14
CA MET A 116 11.85 -8.38 1.88
C MET A 116 12.71 -7.71 0.81
N GLY A 117 12.58 -8.16 -0.44
CA GLY A 117 13.29 -7.60 -1.58
C GLY A 117 12.42 -7.55 -2.84
N ALA A 118 12.93 -6.86 -3.85
CA ALA A 118 12.39 -6.89 -5.19
C ALA A 118 13.26 -7.82 -6.05
N THR A 119 12.69 -8.94 -6.50
CA THR A 119 13.33 -9.89 -7.42
C THR A 119 12.73 -9.74 -8.81
N GLY A 120 13.52 -10.05 -9.85
CA GLY A 120 13.09 -9.86 -11.23
C GLY A 120 13.19 -8.42 -11.74
N ARG A 121 12.55 -8.13 -12.87
CA ARG A 121 12.59 -6.81 -13.53
C ARG A 121 11.35 -6.58 -14.38
N GLY A 122 11.00 -5.31 -14.61
CA GLY A 122 9.86 -4.95 -15.45
C GLY A 122 8.54 -5.44 -14.86
N GLU A 123 7.71 -6.06 -15.68
CA GLU A 123 6.41 -6.60 -15.26
C GLU A 123 6.53 -7.86 -14.37
N ASP A 124 7.59 -8.64 -14.59
CA ASP A 124 7.92 -9.84 -13.81
C ASP A 124 8.59 -9.52 -12.47
N LEU A 125 8.71 -8.24 -12.11
CA LEU A 125 9.18 -7.85 -10.80
C LEU A 125 8.21 -8.37 -9.73
N LYS A 126 8.77 -8.99 -8.68
CA LYS A 126 8.04 -9.53 -7.54
C LYS A 126 8.64 -8.98 -6.27
N ILE A 127 7.78 -8.59 -5.34
CA ILE A 127 8.20 -8.35 -3.97
C ILE A 127 8.08 -9.69 -3.25
N GLU A 128 9.15 -10.20 -2.68
CA GLU A 128 9.15 -11.49 -1.98
C GLU A 128 10.24 -11.50 -0.90
N PRO A 129 10.15 -12.38 0.11
CA PRO A 129 11.20 -12.51 1.11
C PRO A 129 12.49 -13.06 0.47
N PHE A 130 13.64 -12.59 0.95
CA PHE A 130 14.94 -13.08 0.48
C PHE A 130 15.27 -14.47 1.02
N LEU A 131 14.80 -14.77 2.24
CA LEU A 131 15.03 -16.02 2.95
C LEU A 131 13.77 -16.88 2.95
N SER A 132 13.93 -18.19 2.85
CA SER A 132 12.83 -19.16 2.94
C SER A 132 12.18 -19.22 4.32
N GLU A 133 12.87 -18.74 5.35
CA GLU A 133 12.40 -18.71 6.74
C GLU A 133 11.34 -17.63 6.99
N GLY A 134 11.04 -16.80 5.98
CA GLY A 134 10.07 -15.72 6.07
C GLY A 134 10.57 -14.53 6.86
N ILE A 135 9.63 -13.72 7.36
CA ILE A 135 9.86 -12.51 8.14
C ILE A 135 9.89 -12.86 9.63
N GLN A 136 10.96 -12.47 10.30
CA GLN A 136 11.30 -12.76 11.70
C GLN A 136 11.33 -11.50 12.59
N SER A 137 11.36 -10.29 12.01
CA SER A 137 11.35 -9.06 12.82
C SER A 137 10.11 -8.97 13.70
N GLU A 138 10.30 -8.52 14.93
CA GLU A 138 9.28 -8.20 15.91
C GLU A 138 8.35 -7.06 15.45
N LEU A 139 8.85 -6.15 14.61
CA LEU A 139 8.09 -5.02 14.06
C LEU A 139 7.44 -5.33 12.70
N SER A 140 7.57 -6.56 12.22
CA SER A 140 7.09 -6.99 10.90
C SER A 140 5.61 -6.75 10.66
N GLY A 141 4.76 -6.89 11.69
CA GLY A 141 3.33 -6.66 11.59
C GLY A 141 2.96 -5.27 11.07
N ASN A 142 3.79 -4.26 11.36
CA ASN A 142 3.58 -2.89 10.90
C ASN A 142 3.74 -2.73 9.37
N MET A 143 4.28 -3.73 8.66
CA MET A 143 4.30 -3.73 7.20
C MET A 143 2.90 -3.79 6.60
N ILE A 144 1.91 -4.32 7.33
CA ILE A 144 0.50 -4.35 6.92
C ILE A 144 -0.04 -2.91 6.83
N ASP A 145 0.20 -2.10 7.86
CA ASP A 145 -0.27 -0.71 7.92
C ASP A 145 0.43 0.19 6.91
N VAL A 146 1.71 -0.06 6.65
CA VAL A 146 2.51 0.71 5.67
C VAL A 146 2.10 0.37 4.22
N CYS A 147 1.45 -0.77 4.01
CA CYS A 147 1.03 -1.23 2.69
C CYS A 147 -0.20 -0.45 2.19
N PRO A 148 -0.12 0.29 1.07
CA PRO A 148 -1.24 1.10 0.57
C PRO A 148 -2.34 0.28 -0.13
N VAL A 149 -2.17 -1.03 -0.21
CA VAL A 149 -3.00 -1.97 -0.97
C VAL A 149 -3.10 -3.29 -0.21
N GLY A 150 -4.15 -4.07 -0.43
CA GLY A 150 -4.38 -5.33 0.30
C GLY A 150 -3.50 -6.49 -0.13
N ALA A 151 -2.24 -6.22 -0.47
CA ALA A 151 -1.21 -7.21 -0.79
C ALA A 151 -0.56 -7.79 0.47
N LEU A 152 -0.47 -7.00 1.54
CA LEU A 152 -0.02 -7.43 2.86
C LEU A 152 -1.16 -7.18 3.84
N THR A 153 -1.76 -8.23 4.38
CA THR A 153 -2.88 -8.16 5.33
C THR A 153 -2.61 -9.00 6.56
N SER A 154 -3.38 -8.78 7.63
CA SER A 154 -3.22 -9.53 8.87
C SER A 154 -3.83 -10.94 8.73
N LYS A 155 -3.02 -11.99 8.87
CA LYS A 155 -3.51 -13.39 8.90
C LYS A 155 -4.52 -13.63 10.03
N PRO A 156 -4.27 -13.19 11.27
CA PRO A 156 -5.21 -13.40 12.37
C PRO A 156 -6.56 -12.69 12.18
N PHE A 157 -6.59 -11.55 11.50
CA PHE A 157 -7.80 -10.73 11.33
C PHE A 157 -8.55 -11.01 10.01
N ARG A 158 -7.89 -11.68 9.06
CA ARG A 158 -8.38 -11.88 7.69
C ARG A 158 -9.83 -12.40 7.68
N TYR A 159 -10.71 -11.63 7.04
CA TYR A 159 -12.12 -11.98 6.80
C TYR A 159 -13.03 -12.07 8.04
N GLU A 160 -12.58 -11.61 9.21
CA GLU A 160 -13.42 -11.56 10.41
C GLU A 160 -14.48 -10.44 10.31
N VAL A 161 -14.05 -9.22 10.00
CA VAL A 161 -14.89 -8.01 9.98
C VAL A 161 -14.39 -7.03 8.90
N ARG A 162 -15.25 -6.14 8.41
CA ARG A 162 -14.86 -5.03 7.52
C ARG A 162 -14.57 -3.74 8.28
N SER A 163 -13.65 -2.92 7.78
CA SER A 163 -13.21 -1.66 8.40
C SER A 163 -14.37 -0.74 8.81
N TRP A 164 -15.36 -0.56 7.94
CA TRP A 164 -16.53 0.30 8.21
C TRP A 164 -17.52 -0.26 9.25
N GLN A 165 -17.38 -1.52 9.67
CA GLN A 165 -18.23 -2.12 10.71
C GLN A 165 -17.62 -1.96 12.11
N MET A 166 -16.35 -1.57 12.19
CA MET A 166 -15.61 -1.48 13.43
C MET A 166 -15.74 -0.11 14.08
N ASN A 167 -15.86 -0.10 15.40
CA ASN A 167 -15.75 1.11 16.21
C ASN A 167 -14.30 1.26 16.67
N SER A 168 -13.67 2.38 16.35
CA SER A 168 -12.28 2.66 16.73
C SER A 168 -12.22 3.52 18.00
N ILE A 169 -11.53 3.03 19.03
CA ILE A 169 -11.36 3.71 20.32
C ILE A 169 -9.86 3.93 20.57
N GLN A 170 -9.47 5.17 20.86
CA GLN A 170 -8.08 5.50 21.22
C GLN A 170 -7.74 4.94 22.62
N THR A 171 -6.69 4.13 22.71
CA THR A 171 -6.21 3.53 23.95
C THR A 171 -4.69 3.45 23.98
N ILE A 172 -4.12 2.91 25.06
CA ILE A 172 -2.68 2.73 25.25
C ILE A 172 -2.37 1.24 25.37
N ALA A 173 -1.35 0.78 24.66
CA ALA A 173 -0.88 -0.59 24.69
C ALA A 173 -0.32 -0.96 26.07
N ARG A 174 -0.67 -2.17 26.54
CA ARG A 174 -0.29 -2.68 27.87
C ARG A 174 0.67 -3.87 27.83
N HIS A 175 1.14 -4.26 26.63
CA HIS A 175 1.96 -5.46 26.45
C HIS A 175 3.44 -5.21 26.79
N ASP A 176 3.89 -3.95 26.73
CA ASP A 176 5.24 -3.53 27.09
C ASP A 176 5.22 -2.26 27.97
N LEU A 177 6.40 -1.79 28.37
CA LEU A 177 6.56 -0.57 29.18
C LEU A 177 6.73 0.69 28.32
N VAL A 178 6.62 0.59 26.99
CA VAL A 178 6.71 1.73 26.08
C VAL A 178 5.41 2.54 26.14
N GLY A 179 4.27 1.86 26.29
CA GLY A 179 2.97 2.53 26.37
C GLY A 179 2.57 3.17 25.03
N SER A 180 2.75 2.43 23.94
CA SER A 180 2.44 2.88 22.58
C SER A 180 0.97 3.25 22.43
N ASN A 181 0.69 4.36 21.74
CA ASN A 181 -0.67 4.75 21.39
C ASN A 181 -1.24 3.76 20.38
N ILE A 182 -2.44 3.23 20.64
CA ILE A 182 -3.11 2.30 19.75
C ILE A 182 -4.57 2.69 19.54
N PHE A 183 -5.14 2.22 18.44
CA PHE A 183 -6.58 2.24 18.23
C PHE A 183 -7.12 0.83 18.45
N THR A 184 -7.94 0.66 19.49
CA THR A 184 -8.67 -0.60 19.71
C THR A 184 -9.92 -0.58 18.86
N GLN A 185 -9.92 -1.37 17.80
CA GLN A 185 -11.09 -1.61 16.98
C GLN A 185 -11.98 -2.66 17.67
N THR A 186 -13.29 -2.42 17.69
CA THR A 186 -14.25 -3.34 18.31
C THR A 186 -15.46 -3.54 17.41
N HIS A 187 -15.99 -4.77 17.38
CA HIS A 187 -17.25 -5.10 16.71
C HIS A 187 -18.05 -6.06 17.58
N LYS A 188 -19.32 -5.71 17.87
CA LYS A 188 -20.22 -6.49 18.74
C LYS A 188 -19.58 -6.85 20.10
N SER A 189 -18.93 -5.87 20.73
CA SER A 189 -18.27 -6.01 22.04
C SER A 189 -17.09 -6.99 22.07
N LYS A 190 -16.56 -7.38 20.91
CA LYS A 190 -15.30 -8.08 20.76
C LYS A 190 -14.26 -7.11 20.19
N VAL A 191 -13.02 -7.25 20.64
CA VAL A 191 -11.84 -6.63 20.01
C VAL A 191 -11.47 -7.47 18.81
#